data_AF-A0A261AXQ4-F1
#
_entry.id   AF-A0A261AXQ4-F1
#
_cell.length_a   1.000
_cell.length_b   1.000
_cell.length_c   1.000
_cell.angle_alpha   90.00
_cell.angle_beta   90.00
_cell.angle_gamma   90.00
#
_symmetry.space_group_name_H-M   'P 1'
#
loop_
_entity.id
_entity.type
_entity.pdbx_description
1 polymer ?
#
loop_
_entity_poly.entity_id
_entity_poly.type
_entity_poly.pdbx_seq_one_letter_code
_entity_poly.pdbx_strand_id
1 'polypeptide(L)'
;MSPLPILNLPDSAADLVVKLLDFPEKVKLCMSSKRSATIVERAKVKVKYINTHMEDRRSITKIFETELPGGNYHIAMFYSNMSKFLKSSEREQHRKVINPIQENINHARRLLETFEVKEFNYSVCVKNKTSGTLEEYLKRVVAMDYDFIEFTGFTFWEA
;
A
#
# COMPACT_ATOMS: atom_id res chain seq x y z
N MET A 1 -19.78 2.16 -5.53
CA MET A 1 -19.15 1.44 -6.65
C MET A 1 -19.88 0.13 -6.81
N SER A 2 -20.44 -0.15 -7.98
CA SER A 2 -20.93 -1.49 -8.31
C SER A 2 -19.76 -2.47 -8.24
N PRO A 3 -19.96 -3.69 -7.69
CA PRO A 3 -18.92 -4.71 -7.75
C PRO A 3 -18.55 -4.95 -9.21
N LEU A 4 -17.26 -4.97 -9.53
CA LEU A 4 -16.79 -5.40 -10.84
C LEU A 4 -17.46 -6.76 -11.15
N PRO A 5 -18.11 -6.94 -12.32
CA PRO A 5 -18.80 -8.18 -12.69
C PRO A 5 -17.93 -9.43 -12.54
N ILE A 6 -16.60 -9.24 -12.57
CA ILE A 6 -15.57 -10.24 -12.33
C ILE A 6 -15.77 -11.00 -11.00
N LEU A 7 -16.37 -10.37 -9.99
CA LEU A 7 -16.65 -10.96 -8.67
C LEU A 7 -17.71 -12.06 -8.71
N ASN A 8 -18.46 -12.18 -9.81
CA ASN A 8 -19.50 -13.20 -9.99
C ASN A 8 -19.13 -14.22 -11.07
N LEU A 9 -18.00 -14.04 -11.76
CA LEU A 9 -17.55 -14.99 -12.79
C LEU A 9 -17.04 -16.29 -12.15
N PRO A 10 -17.11 -17.43 -12.86
CA PRO A 10 -16.35 -18.62 -12.50
C PRO A 10 -14.85 -18.32 -12.48
N ASP A 11 -14.11 -19.01 -11.62
CA ASP A 11 -12.68 -18.74 -11.40
C ASP A 11 -11.84 -18.84 -12.68
N SER A 12 -12.15 -19.77 -13.58
CA SER A 12 -11.47 -19.94 -14.87
C SER A 12 -11.65 -18.74 -15.81
N ALA A 13 -12.84 -18.12 -15.82
CA ALA A 13 -13.11 -16.92 -16.59
C ALA A 13 -12.45 -15.69 -15.94
N ALA A 14 -12.49 -15.60 -14.60
CA ALA A 14 -11.83 -14.53 -13.87
C ALA A 14 -10.31 -14.52 -14.07
N ASP A 15 -9.67 -15.69 -14.14
CA ASP A 15 -8.24 -15.83 -14.42
C ASP A 15 -7.86 -15.27 -15.80
N LEU A 16 -8.70 -15.50 -16.81
CA LEU A 16 -8.50 -14.93 -18.14
C LEU A 16 -8.63 -13.42 -18.13
N VAL A 17 -9.64 -12.88 -17.43
CA VAL A 17 -9.83 -11.42 -17.33
C VAL A 17 -8.65 -10.77 -16.59
N VAL A 18 -8.17 -11.36 -15.49
CA VAL A 18 -7.02 -10.82 -14.74
C VAL A 18 -5.78 -10.70 -15.61
N LYS A 19 -5.51 -11.66 -16.51
CA LYS A 19 -4.37 -11.58 -17.44
C LYS A 19 -4.44 -10.36 -18.38
N LEU A 20 -5.64 -9.88 -18.69
CA LEU A 20 -5.87 -8.76 -19.60
C LEU A 20 -5.86 -7.39 -18.91
N LEU A 21 -6.07 -7.34 -17.59
CA LEU A 21 -6.07 -6.09 -16.83
C LEU A 21 -4.68 -5.43 -16.85
N ASP A 22 -4.64 -4.10 -16.76
CA ASP A 22 -3.38 -3.42 -16.48
C ASP A 22 -2.95 -3.65 -15.03
N PHE A 23 -1.70 -3.30 -14.70
CA PHE A 23 -1.18 -3.52 -13.35
C PHE A 23 -1.95 -2.72 -12.27
N PRO A 24 -2.22 -1.41 -12.43
CA PRO A 24 -3.07 -0.66 -11.49
C PRO A 24 -4.44 -1.30 -11.24
N GLU A 25 -5.09 -1.84 -12.27
CA GLU A 25 -6.37 -2.54 -12.19
C GLU A 25 -6.25 -3.84 -11.41
N LYS A 26 -5.19 -4.62 -11.62
CA LYS A 26 -4.92 -5.81 -10.79
C LYS A 26 -4.75 -5.44 -9.30
N VAL A 27 -4.03 -4.36 -9.02
CA VAL A 27 -3.87 -3.85 -7.64
C VAL A 27 -5.22 -3.43 -7.06
N LYS A 28 -6.03 -2.65 -7.79
CA LYS A 28 -7.38 -2.27 -7.33
C LYS A 28 -8.26 -3.49 -7.09
N LEU A 29 -8.19 -4.49 -7.98
CA LEU A 29 -8.96 -5.71 -7.89
C LEU A 29 -8.60 -6.51 -6.63
N CYS A 30 -7.31 -6.72 -6.33
CA CYS A 30 -6.92 -7.49 -5.13
C CYS A 30 -7.38 -6.83 -3.81
N MET A 31 -7.56 -5.51 -3.80
CA MET A 31 -8.08 -4.76 -2.65
C MET A 31 -9.60 -4.83 -2.48
N SER A 32 -10.34 -5.33 -3.48
CA SER A 32 -11.80 -5.34 -3.44
C SER A 32 -12.40 -6.45 -2.57
N SER A 33 -11.77 -7.63 -2.50
CA SER A 33 -12.24 -8.75 -1.68
C SER A 33 -11.13 -9.79 -1.49
N LYS A 34 -11.29 -10.73 -0.55
CA LYS A 34 -10.38 -11.88 -0.41
C LYS A 34 -10.38 -12.75 -1.67
N ARG A 35 -11.55 -13.01 -2.26
CA ARG A 35 -11.68 -13.80 -3.49
C ARG A 35 -10.90 -13.15 -4.64
N SER A 36 -11.06 -11.85 -4.82
CA SER A 36 -10.35 -11.10 -5.86
C SER A 36 -8.84 -11.17 -5.69
N ALA A 37 -8.34 -11.09 -4.45
CA ALA A 37 -6.93 -11.25 -4.15
C ALA A 37 -6.42 -12.62 -4.59
N THR A 38 -7.11 -13.71 -4.25
CA THR A 38 -6.76 -15.07 -4.69
C THR A 38 -6.77 -15.24 -6.21
N ILE A 39 -7.67 -14.57 -6.93
CA ILE A 39 -7.67 -14.60 -8.41
C ILE A 39 -6.41 -13.89 -8.94
N VAL A 40 -6.06 -12.72 -8.39
CA VAL A 40 -4.85 -11.98 -8.79
C VAL A 40 -3.57 -12.74 -8.43
N GLU A 41 -3.53 -13.37 -7.26
CA GLU A 41 -2.40 -14.18 -6.78
C GLU A 41 -2.08 -15.33 -7.75
N ARG A 42 -3.09 -16.00 -8.29
CA ARG A 42 -2.92 -17.07 -9.28
C ARG A 42 -2.27 -16.61 -10.58
N ALA A 43 -2.33 -15.31 -10.89
CA ALA A 43 -1.63 -14.75 -12.04
C ALA A 43 -0.11 -14.59 -11.82
N LYS A 44 0.38 -14.79 -10.58
CA LYS A 44 1.82 -14.77 -10.22
C LYS A 44 2.53 -13.52 -10.75
N VAL A 45 1.91 -12.37 -10.51
CA VAL A 45 2.42 -11.10 -10.99
C VAL A 45 3.65 -10.71 -10.19
N LYS A 46 4.77 -10.50 -10.89
CA LYS A 46 6.04 -10.07 -10.31
C LYS A 46 6.04 -8.57 -10.08
N VAL A 47 6.45 -8.17 -8.89
CA VAL A 47 6.49 -6.79 -8.45
C VAL A 47 7.92 -6.47 -8.05
N LYS A 48 8.45 -5.35 -8.57
CA LYS A 48 9.83 -4.97 -8.30
C LYS A 48 9.99 -4.49 -6.87
N TYR A 49 9.22 -3.50 -6.45
CA TYR A 49 9.23 -3.06 -5.06
C TYR A 49 7.89 -2.53 -4.58
N ILE A 50 7.66 -2.73 -3.29
CA ILE A 50 6.64 -2.03 -2.51
C ILE A 50 7.37 -1.08 -1.56
N ASN A 51 6.95 0.18 -1.53
CA ASN A 51 7.47 1.17 -0.60
C ASN A 51 6.32 1.64 0.29
N THR A 52 6.47 1.46 1.61
CA THR A 52 5.53 2.00 2.60
C THR A 52 6.16 3.15 3.35
N HIS A 53 5.41 4.23 3.53
CA HIS A 53 5.78 5.34 4.38
C HIS A 53 4.77 5.47 5.52
N MET A 54 5.26 5.52 6.76
CA MET A 54 4.46 5.57 7.98
C MET A 54 4.62 6.92 8.66
N GLU A 55 3.52 7.66 8.79
CA GLU A 55 3.43 8.91 9.55
C GLU A 55 2.04 8.99 10.21
N ASP A 56 1.96 9.49 11.45
CA ASP A 56 0.73 9.40 12.28
C ASP A 56 -0.53 9.93 11.59
N ARG A 57 -0.39 11.02 10.84
CA ARG A 57 -1.51 11.69 10.18
C ARG A 57 -1.68 11.31 8.72
N ARG A 58 -0.66 10.69 8.13
CA ARG A 58 -0.62 10.35 6.72
C ARG A 58 0.33 9.17 6.49
N SER A 59 -0.19 8.08 5.97
CA SER A 59 0.63 6.94 5.55
C SER A 59 0.41 6.62 4.09
N ILE A 60 1.42 6.07 3.42
CA ILE A 60 1.42 5.88 1.98
C ILE A 60 1.97 4.49 1.66
N THR A 61 1.36 3.80 0.70
CA THR A 61 1.95 2.64 0.04
C THR A 61 2.07 2.94 -1.44
N LYS A 62 3.24 2.66 -2.00
CA LYS A 62 3.47 2.68 -3.44
C LYS A 62 3.92 1.29 -3.87
N ILE A 63 3.40 0.82 -4.98
CA ILE A 63 3.77 -0.48 -5.55
C ILE A 63 4.12 -0.29 -7.02
N PHE A 64 5.22 -0.93 -7.45
CA PHE A 64 5.79 -0.76 -8.77
C PHE A 64 6.04 -2.12 -9.43
N GLU A 65 5.45 -2.33 -10.59
CA GLU A 65 5.75 -3.51 -11.42
C GLU A 65 7.15 -3.38 -12.05
N THR A 66 7.54 -2.16 -12.46
CA THR A 66 8.79 -1.86 -13.18
C THR A 66 9.56 -0.70 -12.54
N GLU A 67 10.88 -0.64 -12.73
CA GLU A 67 11.77 0.42 -12.21
C GLU A 67 11.68 1.78 -12.95
N LEU A 68 11.07 1.81 -14.14
CA LEU A 68 11.13 3.00 -14.99
C LEU A 68 10.11 4.08 -14.54
N PRO A 69 10.53 5.35 -14.40
CA PRO A 69 9.62 6.46 -14.15
C PRO A 69 8.67 6.62 -15.36
N GLY A 70 7.36 6.51 -15.10
CA GLY A 70 6.31 6.44 -16.14
C GLY A 70 5.73 5.04 -16.38
N GLY A 71 6.27 4.01 -15.72
CA GLY A 71 5.79 2.63 -15.80
C GLY A 71 4.61 2.29 -14.87
N ASN A 72 4.13 1.06 -14.98
CA ASN A 72 3.00 0.49 -14.24
C ASN A 72 3.17 0.55 -12.70
N TYR A 73 2.55 1.54 -12.05
CA TYR A 73 2.56 1.71 -10.59
C TYR A 73 1.18 2.02 -10.01
N HIS A 74 1.02 1.77 -8.71
CA HIS A 74 -0.16 2.20 -7.95
C HIS A 74 0.24 2.87 -6.64
N ILE A 75 -0.52 3.88 -6.23
CA ILE A 75 -0.32 4.62 -4.97
C ILE A 75 -1.62 4.60 -4.18
N ALA A 76 -1.50 4.26 -2.90
CA ALA A 76 -2.54 4.42 -1.90
C ALA A 76 -2.04 5.32 -0.78
N MET A 77 -2.85 6.30 -0.39
CA MET A 77 -2.55 7.27 0.66
C MET A 77 -3.69 7.29 1.67
N PHE A 78 -3.36 7.21 2.94
CA PHE A 78 -4.30 7.18 4.05
C PHE A 78 -4.08 8.41 4.93
N TYR A 79 -5.13 9.14 5.24
CA TYR A 79 -5.07 10.39 5.99
C TYR A 79 -6.02 10.36 7.19
N SER A 80 -5.59 10.85 8.34
CA SER A 80 -6.52 11.08 9.46
C SER A 80 -7.46 12.26 9.20
N ASN A 81 -6.96 13.25 8.45
CA ASN A 81 -7.77 14.35 7.94
C ASN A 81 -7.38 14.66 6.49
N MET A 82 -8.39 14.69 5.61
CA MET A 82 -8.19 14.86 4.18
C MET A 82 -8.43 16.32 3.78
N SER A 83 -7.58 16.85 2.90
CA SER A 83 -7.78 18.17 2.31
C SER A 83 -9.10 18.23 1.53
N LYS A 84 -9.85 19.32 1.70
CA LYS A 84 -11.13 19.55 0.98
C LYS A 84 -10.93 19.72 -0.54
N PHE A 85 -9.69 19.92 -0.99
CA PHE A 85 -9.35 20.27 -2.37
C PHE A 85 -9.03 19.06 -3.28
N LEU A 86 -9.08 17.82 -2.77
CA LEU A 86 -8.83 16.64 -3.61
C LEU A 86 -9.99 16.38 -4.58
N LYS A 87 -9.63 16.17 -5.86
CA LYS A 87 -10.59 15.81 -6.92
C LYS A 87 -11.17 14.42 -6.66
N SER A 88 -12.36 14.14 -7.20
CA SER A 88 -13.05 12.85 -6.99
C SER A 88 -12.23 11.64 -7.44
N SER A 89 -11.50 11.74 -8.55
CA SER A 89 -10.60 10.69 -9.06
C SER A 89 -9.43 10.38 -8.13
N GLU A 90 -8.94 11.38 -7.39
CA GLU A 90 -7.85 11.23 -6.43
C GLU A 90 -8.33 10.58 -5.12
N ARG A 91 -9.63 10.66 -4.81
CA ARG A 91 -10.21 10.09 -3.57
C ARG A 91 -10.22 8.55 -3.54
N GLU A 92 -10.08 7.87 -4.67
CA GLU A 92 -9.92 6.40 -4.64
C GLU A 92 -8.56 6.00 -4.09
N GLN A 93 -7.53 6.74 -4.49
CA GLN A 93 -6.14 6.57 -4.08
C GLN A 93 -5.88 7.24 -2.72
N HIS A 94 -6.61 8.30 -2.37
CA HIS A 94 -6.49 9.03 -1.12
C HIS A 94 -7.72 8.77 -0.25
N ARG A 95 -7.53 8.12 0.91
CA ARG A 95 -8.63 7.73 1.81
C ARG A 95 -8.52 8.40 3.17
N LYS A 96 -9.64 8.94 3.67
CA LYS A 96 -9.72 9.45 5.04
C LYS A 96 -10.06 8.28 5.95
N VAL A 97 -9.22 8.01 6.95
CA VAL A 97 -9.33 6.86 7.85
C VAL A 97 -9.00 7.27 9.27
N ILE A 98 -9.47 6.51 10.26
CA ILE A 98 -9.21 6.83 11.68
C ILE A 98 -7.73 6.61 12.02
N ASN A 99 -7.14 5.51 11.53
CA ASN A 99 -5.76 5.13 11.82
C ASN A 99 -4.98 4.89 10.52
N PRO A 100 -4.29 5.92 9.98
CA PRO A 100 -3.54 5.81 8.74
C PRO A 100 -2.47 4.73 8.74
N ILE A 101 -1.77 4.54 9.86
CA ILE A 101 -0.71 3.53 10.01
C ILE A 101 -1.30 2.14 9.85
N GLN A 102 -2.37 1.81 10.58
CA GLN A 102 -2.96 0.48 10.54
C GLN A 102 -3.54 0.15 9.16
N GLU A 103 -4.21 1.11 8.53
CA GLU A 103 -4.74 0.92 7.18
C GLU A 103 -3.62 0.71 6.15
N ASN A 104 -2.50 1.43 6.29
CA ASN A 104 -1.35 1.24 5.42
C ASN A 104 -0.68 -0.13 5.62
N ILE A 105 -0.57 -0.61 6.87
CA ILE A 105 -0.09 -1.96 7.19
C ILE A 105 -1.01 -3.01 6.56
N ASN A 106 -2.32 -2.87 6.73
CA ASN A 106 -3.29 -3.81 6.16
C ASN A 106 -3.22 -3.85 4.63
N HIS A 107 -3.10 -2.68 4.01
CA HIS A 107 -2.95 -2.54 2.57
C HIS A 107 -1.65 -3.20 2.09
N ALA A 108 -0.51 -2.88 2.70
CA ALA A 108 0.79 -3.45 2.33
C ALA A 108 0.83 -4.97 2.52
N ARG A 109 0.29 -5.49 3.63
CA ARG A 109 0.18 -6.92 3.88
C ARG A 109 -0.60 -7.63 2.78
N ARG A 110 -1.76 -7.09 2.38
CA ARG A 110 -2.55 -7.66 1.29
C ARG A 110 -1.75 -7.72 -0.03
N LEU A 111 -0.95 -6.70 -0.32
CA LEU A 111 -0.10 -6.71 -1.51
C LEU A 111 0.97 -7.80 -1.42
N LEU A 112 1.68 -7.90 -0.29
CA LEU A 112 2.70 -8.92 -0.07
C LEU A 112 2.15 -10.35 -0.14
N GLU A 113 0.91 -10.56 0.33
CA GLU A 113 0.21 -11.84 0.23
C GLU A 113 -0.23 -12.16 -1.21
N THR A 114 -0.40 -11.16 -2.07
CA THR A 114 -0.99 -11.36 -3.42
C THR A 114 0.07 -11.40 -4.52
N PHE A 115 1.17 -10.66 -4.38
CA PHE A 115 2.14 -10.45 -5.46
C PHE A 115 3.49 -11.13 -5.17
N GLU A 116 4.21 -11.54 -6.21
CA GLU A 116 5.60 -11.99 -6.08
C GLU A 116 6.52 -10.76 -5.98
N VAL A 117 6.68 -10.23 -4.77
CA VAL A 117 7.41 -9.00 -4.48
C VAL A 117 8.90 -9.30 -4.31
N LYS A 118 9.74 -8.59 -5.08
CA LYS A 118 11.20 -8.74 -5.00
C LYS A 118 11.79 -7.97 -3.81
N GLU A 119 11.34 -6.74 -3.58
CA GLU A 119 11.84 -5.88 -2.51
C GLU A 119 10.70 -5.16 -1.79
N PHE A 120 10.76 -5.11 -0.47
CA PHE A 120 9.80 -4.40 0.36
C PHE A 120 10.49 -3.43 1.31
N ASN A 121 10.22 -2.14 1.10
CA ASN A 121 10.90 -1.05 1.77
C ASN A 121 9.94 -0.31 2.72
N TYR A 122 10.46 0.01 3.89
CA TYR A 122 9.82 0.85 4.89
C TYR A 122 10.48 2.23 4.97
N SER A 123 9.66 3.24 5.19
CA SER A 123 10.09 4.58 5.59
C SER A 123 9.23 5.01 6.77
N VAL A 124 9.84 5.40 7.88
CA VAL A 124 9.12 5.76 9.11
C VAL A 124 9.46 7.19 9.48
N CYS A 125 8.44 8.05 9.60
CA CYS A 125 8.62 9.41 10.07
C CYS A 125 8.69 9.43 11.60
N VAL A 126 9.88 9.73 12.13
CA VAL A 126 10.12 9.86 13.57
C VAL A 126 10.12 11.32 14.03
N LYS A 127 9.67 12.24 13.16
CA LYS A 127 9.58 13.66 13.47
C LYS A 127 8.75 13.87 14.74
N ASN A 128 9.27 14.69 15.65
CA ASN A 128 8.67 15.02 16.94
C ASN A 128 8.51 13.83 17.91
N LYS A 129 9.22 12.71 17.70
CA LYS A 129 9.30 11.61 18.66
C LYS A 129 10.45 11.85 19.64
N THR A 130 10.16 11.72 20.92
CA THR A 130 11.18 11.73 21.99
C THR A 130 11.66 10.30 22.25
N SER A 131 12.81 10.11 22.89
CA SER A 131 13.33 8.78 23.23
C SER A 131 12.29 7.88 23.93
N GLY A 132 11.55 8.41 24.90
CA GLY A 132 10.52 7.67 25.64
C GLY A 132 9.29 7.27 24.81
N THR A 133 8.96 8.02 23.75
CA THR A 133 7.79 7.73 22.89
C THR A 133 8.17 7.04 21.58
N LEU A 134 9.46 7.03 21.24
CA LEU A 134 9.97 6.46 20.00
C LEU A 134 9.86 4.94 20.01
N GLU A 135 10.25 4.27 21.10
CA GLU A 135 10.23 2.81 21.16
C GLU A 135 8.82 2.25 20.96
N GLU A 136 7.83 2.79 21.68
CA GLU A 136 6.43 2.41 21.53
C GLU A 136 5.89 2.71 20.13
N TYR A 137 6.29 3.85 19.56
CA TYR A 137 5.93 4.22 18.20
C TYR A 137 6.49 3.21 17.19
N LEU A 138 7.77 2.85 17.30
CA LEU A 138 8.45 1.91 16.41
C LEU A 138 7.83 0.51 16.48
N LYS A 139 7.55 0.00 17.68
CA LYS A 139 6.86 -1.29 17.88
C LYS A 139 5.49 -1.34 17.18
N ARG A 140 4.81 -0.20 17.08
CA ARG A 140 3.51 -0.10 16.42
C ARG A 140 3.60 0.02 14.90
N VAL A 141 4.59 0.74 14.37
CA VAL A 141 4.66 1.06 12.92
C VAL A 141 5.48 0.05 12.12
N VAL A 142 6.52 -0.54 12.71
CA VAL A 142 7.35 -1.57 12.08
C VAL A 142 6.72 -2.93 12.42
N ALA A 143 5.74 -3.32 11.62
CA ALA A 143 4.84 -4.44 11.94
C ALA A 143 4.93 -5.62 10.94
N MET A 144 5.88 -5.57 10.01
CA MET A 144 6.11 -6.58 8.97
C MET A 144 7.60 -6.67 8.68
N ASP A 145 8.05 -7.81 8.16
CA ASP A 145 9.41 -7.96 7.66
C ASP A 145 9.67 -7.01 6.49
N TYR A 146 10.90 -6.55 6.35
CA TYR A 146 11.31 -5.59 5.33
C TYR A 146 12.73 -5.92 4.85
N ASP A 147 13.01 -5.60 3.59
CA ASP A 147 14.36 -5.68 3.03
C ASP A 147 15.19 -4.44 3.41
N PHE A 148 14.52 -3.29 3.55
CA PHE A 148 15.14 -2.03 3.90
C PHE A 148 14.20 -1.16 4.73
N ILE A 149 14.77 -0.43 5.69
CA ILE A 149 14.06 0.58 6.48
C ILE A 149 14.84 1.89 6.51
N GLU A 150 14.14 2.98 6.25
CA GLU A 150 14.62 4.35 6.42
C GLU A 150 13.84 5.04 7.53
N PHE A 151 14.53 5.85 8.32
CA PHE A 151 13.92 6.76 9.27
C PHE A 151 14.04 8.19 8.75
N THR A 152 12.92 8.92 8.72
CA THR A 152 12.84 10.29 8.20
C THR A 152 12.42 11.26 9.31
N GLY A 153 12.73 12.54 9.13
CA GLY A 153 12.35 13.56 10.10
C GLY A 153 13.22 13.63 11.35
N PHE A 154 14.46 13.09 11.29
CA PHE A 154 15.49 13.37 12.28
C PHE A 154 15.76 14.88 12.34
N THR A 155 15.47 15.51 13.47
CA THR A 155 16.15 16.75 13.88
C THR A 155 17.23 16.35 14.86
N PHE A 156 18.49 16.34 14.43
CA PHE A 156 19.63 16.30 15.35
C PHE A 156 19.55 17.52 16.26
N TRP A 157 19.15 17.31 17.51
CA TRP A 157 19.47 18.20 18.61
C TRP A 157 20.02 17.31 19.72
N GLU A 158 21.27 16.90 19.56
CA GLU A 158 22.11 16.63 20.72
C GLU A 158 22.52 18.01 21.26
N ALA A 159 22.09 18.31 22.49
CA ALA A 159 22.66 19.37 23.31
C ALA A 159 23.19 18.71 24.58
#